data_AF-A0A2P4YRC7-F1
#
_entry.id   AF-A0A2P4YRC7-F1
#
_cell.length_a   1.000
_cell.length_b   1.000
_cell.length_c   1.000
_cell.angle_alpha   90.00
_cell.angle_beta   90.00
_cell.angle_gamma   90.00
#
_symmetry.space_group_name_H-M   'P 1'
#
loop_
_entity.id
_entity.type
_entity.pdbx_description
1 polymer ?
#
loop_
_entity_poly.entity_id
_entity_poly.type
_entity_poly.pdbx_seq_one_letter_code
_entity_poly.pdbx_strand_id
1 'polypeptide(L)'
;MSVQGTDKGKNRAQAESVATTSDISTLKRHKSNGDFSSRVMDFVQERQAVDAIAASVGRQKLNADSVGRGNANEFEKGSLVLLATQNLLTHATSAFGTSKLAPRFIGPHTVLERHGNAYTLDLPSNMRFHPAFFVGYS
;
A
#
# COMPACT_ATOMS: atom_id res chain seq x y z
N MET A 1 -36.96 -0.94 -63.24
CA MET A 1 -38.30 -0.31 -63.21
C MET A 1 -39.21 -1.18 -62.36
N SER A 2 -39.74 -0.68 -61.24
CA SER A 2 -41.05 -1.05 -60.66
C SER A 2 -41.29 -0.36 -59.31
N VAL A 3 -42.17 0.63 -59.38
CA VAL A 3 -43.13 1.20 -58.40
C VAL A 3 -42.95 1.09 -56.88
N GLN A 4 -43.03 2.29 -56.26
CA GLN A 4 -43.52 2.60 -54.92
C GLN A 4 -44.92 2.01 -54.63
N GLY A 5 -45.14 1.64 -53.36
CA GLY A 5 -46.47 1.40 -52.79
C GLY A 5 -46.42 1.56 -51.27
N THR A 6 -47.02 2.65 -50.79
CA THR A 6 -47.26 2.98 -49.39
C THR A 6 -48.42 2.15 -48.83
N ASP A 7 -48.31 1.63 -47.61
CA ASP A 7 -49.50 1.29 -46.81
C ASP A 7 -49.43 1.95 -45.43
N LYS A 8 -50.51 2.68 -45.13
CA LYS A 8 -50.77 3.48 -43.95
C LYS A 8 -52.05 2.90 -43.33
N GLY A 9 -51.90 1.83 -42.56
CA GLY A 9 -52.99 1.17 -41.83
C GLY A 9 -53.18 1.76 -40.44
N LYS A 10 -54.17 2.63 -40.30
CA LYS A 10 -54.63 3.32 -39.08
C LYS A 10 -55.56 2.41 -38.27
N ASN A 11 -55.17 2.02 -37.06
CA ASN A 11 -56.09 1.47 -36.05
C ASN A 11 -56.18 2.42 -34.84
N ARG A 12 -57.32 3.11 -34.78
CA ARG A 12 -57.92 3.86 -33.65
C ARG A 12 -59.14 3.01 -33.26
N ALA A 13 -59.55 2.73 -32.02
CA ALA A 13 -59.32 3.19 -30.65
C ALA A 13 -59.50 1.92 -29.74
N GLN A 14 -59.49 1.86 -28.41
CA GLN A 14 -59.53 2.79 -27.28
C GLN A 14 -59.33 1.88 -26.04
N ALA A 15 -58.50 2.27 -25.09
CA ALA A 15 -58.70 2.01 -23.65
C ALA A 15 -57.54 2.69 -22.90
N GLU A 16 -57.91 3.81 -22.30
CA GLU A 16 -57.09 4.70 -21.49
C GLU A 16 -56.38 3.97 -20.34
N SER A 17 -55.07 4.18 -20.20
CA SER A 17 -54.43 4.21 -18.89
C SER A 17 -53.71 5.55 -18.84
N VAL A 18 -54.46 6.54 -18.37
CA VAL A 18 -53.94 7.86 -18.07
C VAL A 18 -52.77 7.65 -17.11
N ALA A 19 -51.64 8.32 -17.38
CA ALA A 19 -50.61 8.48 -16.37
C ALA A 19 -51.25 9.27 -15.23
N THR A 20 -51.79 8.55 -14.25
CA THR A 20 -52.44 9.11 -13.09
C THR A 20 -51.35 9.75 -12.24
N THR A 21 -51.11 11.01 -12.52
CA THR A 21 -50.59 12.02 -11.61
C THR A 21 -51.57 12.15 -10.44
N SER A 22 -51.59 11.15 -9.56
CA SER A 22 -52.17 11.19 -8.21
C SER A 22 -51.78 9.86 -7.60
N ASP A 23 -50.57 9.74 -7.06
CA ASP A 23 -50.43 9.61 -5.62
C ASP A 23 -49.16 10.29 -5.09
N ILE A 24 -49.03 11.59 -5.33
CA ILE A 24 -48.05 12.44 -4.62
C ILE A 24 -48.77 13.59 -3.91
N SER A 25 -49.78 13.25 -3.11
CA SER A 25 -50.41 14.17 -2.17
C SER A 25 -50.99 13.34 -1.04
N THR A 26 -50.22 13.00 -0.02
CA THR A 26 -50.16 13.84 1.18
C THR A 26 -49.08 13.33 2.12
N LEU A 27 -47.82 13.72 1.90
CA LEU A 27 -46.90 13.85 3.04
C LEU A 27 -46.64 15.32 3.26
N LYS A 28 -47.37 15.83 4.24
CA LYS A 28 -47.29 17.16 4.82
C LYS A 28 -45.82 17.53 4.96
N ARG A 29 -45.39 18.55 4.20
CA ARG A 29 -44.12 19.24 4.41
C ARG A 29 -44.04 19.63 5.88
N HIS A 30 -43.24 18.90 6.63
CA HIS A 30 -42.74 19.30 7.93
C HIS A 30 -41.22 19.19 7.88
N LYS A 31 -40.59 20.31 8.26
CA LYS A 31 -39.14 20.57 8.22
C LYS A 31 -38.31 19.41 8.78
N SER A 32 -37.46 18.81 7.95
CA SER A 32 -36.09 18.42 8.31
C SER A 32 -35.23 18.11 7.07
N ASN A 33 -35.17 19.04 6.12
CA ASN A 33 -34.23 18.94 4.99
C ASN A 33 -32.77 18.83 5.47
N GLY A 34 -32.48 19.27 6.69
CA GLY A 34 -31.17 19.17 7.33
C GLY A 34 -30.75 17.74 7.67
N ASP A 35 -31.67 16.90 8.17
CA ASP A 35 -31.32 15.57 8.71
C ASP A 35 -31.11 14.52 7.62
N PHE A 36 -31.85 14.62 6.51
CA PHE A 36 -31.63 13.76 5.36
C PHE A 36 -30.35 14.17 4.61
N SER A 37 -30.15 15.47 4.41
CA SER A 37 -28.96 16.00 3.78
C SER A 37 -27.70 15.71 4.62
N SER A 38 -27.77 15.78 5.96
CA SER A 38 -26.63 15.46 6.81
C SER A 38 -26.24 13.99 6.73
N ARG A 39 -27.22 13.07 6.79
CA ARG A 39 -26.95 11.62 6.65
C ARG A 39 -26.32 11.24 5.32
N VAL A 40 -26.76 11.88 4.22
CA VAL A 40 -26.15 11.65 2.90
C VAL A 40 -24.73 12.20 2.85
N MET A 41 -24.49 13.37 3.43
CA MET A 41 -23.16 13.97 3.52
C MET A 41 -22.20 13.13 4.38
N ASP A 42 -22.66 12.65 5.53
CA ASP A 42 -21.90 11.77 6.43
C ASP A 42 -21.49 10.48 5.71
N PHE A 43 -22.43 9.86 4.98
CA PHE A 43 -22.14 8.65 4.18
C PHE A 43 -21.13 8.92 3.06
N VAL A 44 -21.26 10.05 2.35
CA VAL A 44 -20.30 10.42 1.31
C VAL A 44 -18.91 10.67 1.91
N GLN A 45 -18.85 11.36 3.05
CA GLN A 45 -17.60 11.64 3.76
C GLN A 45 -16.94 10.37 4.28
N GLU A 46 -17.71 9.44 4.83
CA GLU A 46 -17.24 8.13 5.29
C GLU A 46 -16.66 7.32 4.13
N ARG A 47 -17.36 7.26 2.98
CA ARG A 47 -16.87 6.58 1.78
C ARG A 47 -15.60 7.21 1.22
N GLN A 48 -15.55 8.54 1.15
CA GLN A 48 -14.35 9.26 0.73
C GLN A 48 -13.16 8.96 1.64
N ALA A 49 -13.37 8.86 2.96
CA ALA A 49 -12.31 8.50 3.89
C ALA A 49 -11.80 7.08 3.65
N VAL A 50 -12.71 6.11 3.46
CA VAL A 50 -12.35 4.70 3.16
C VAL A 50 -11.58 4.59 1.84
N ASP A 51 -12.05 5.26 0.79
CA ASP A 51 -11.40 5.25 -0.52
C ASP A 51 -10.03 5.93 -0.48
N ALA A 52 -9.90 7.02 0.28
CA ALA A 52 -8.62 7.70 0.50
C ALA A 52 -7.61 6.79 1.23
N ILE A 53 -8.07 6.01 2.23
CA ILE A 53 -7.25 5.01 2.93
C ILE A 53 -6.81 3.92 1.96
N ALA A 54 -7.74 3.33 1.19
CA ALA A 54 -7.42 2.28 0.22
C ALA A 54 -6.42 2.77 -0.84
N ALA A 55 -6.63 3.97 -1.37
CA ALA A 55 -5.70 4.60 -2.31
C ALA A 55 -4.34 4.90 -1.65
N SER A 56 -4.32 5.29 -0.38
CA SER A 56 -3.07 5.52 0.37
C SER A 56 -2.27 4.24 0.56
N VAL A 57 -2.92 3.14 0.93
CA VAL A 57 -2.28 1.82 1.06
C VAL A 57 -1.70 1.38 -0.28
N GLY A 58 -2.44 1.55 -1.38
CA GLY A 58 -1.94 1.26 -2.73
C GLY A 58 -0.70 2.08 -3.09
N ARG A 59 -0.70 3.39 -2.79
CA ARG A 59 0.47 4.27 -2.99
C ARG A 59 1.66 3.87 -2.12
N GLN A 60 1.43 3.52 -0.86
CA GLN A 60 2.49 3.05 0.04
C GLN A 60 3.14 1.76 -0.47
N LYS A 61 2.32 0.80 -0.92
CA LYS A 61 2.81 -0.44 -1.53
C LYS A 61 3.61 -0.17 -2.80
N LEU A 62 3.09 0.62 -3.72
CA LEU A 62 3.79 1.01 -4.95
C LEU A 62 5.12 1.70 -4.62
N ASN A 63 5.11 2.64 -3.67
CA ASN A 63 6.33 3.32 -3.25
C ASN A 63 7.33 2.35 -2.61
N ALA A 64 6.89 1.41 -1.78
CA ALA A 64 7.76 0.39 -1.19
C ALA A 64 8.36 -0.55 -2.25
N ASP A 65 7.54 -0.94 -3.23
CA ASP A 65 7.95 -1.84 -4.32
C ASP A 65 8.90 -1.12 -5.31
N SER A 66 8.64 0.15 -5.62
CA SER A 66 9.41 0.94 -6.61
C SER A 66 10.71 1.52 -6.06
N VAL A 67 10.78 1.83 -4.77
CA VAL A 67 12.02 2.32 -4.14
C VAL A 67 13.10 1.22 -4.13
N GLY A 68 12.72 -0.05 -4.28
CA GLY A 68 13.63 -1.17 -4.33
C GLY A 68 14.38 -1.37 -3.01
N ARG A 69 14.90 -2.58 -2.81
CA ARG A 69 15.88 -2.87 -1.75
C ARG A 69 17.24 -2.43 -2.27
N GLY A 70 17.61 -1.18 -1.99
CA GLY A 70 18.74 -0.44 -2.59
C GLY A 70 20.16 -0.95 -2.34
N ASN A 71 20.35 -2.26 -2.19
CA ASN A 71 21.64 -2.87 -1.93
C ASN A 71 21.82 -4.12 -2.82
N ALA A 72 22.33 -3.89 -4.02
CA ALA A 72 22.69 -4.94 -4.99
C ALA A 72 24.03 -5.63 -4.65
N ASN A 73 24.58 -5.40 -3.47
CA ASN A 73 25.84 -6.00 -3.05
C ASN A 73 25.60 -7.49 -2.76
N GLU A 74 26.21 -8.33 -3.57
CA GLU A 74 26.29 -9.77 -3.36
C GLU A 74 27.70 -10.15 -2.94
N PHE A 75 27.82 -11.02 -1.95
CA PHE A 75 29.11 -11.50 -1.46
C PHE A 75 29.23 -13.00 -1.67
N GLU A 76 30.34 -13.46 -2.21
CA GLU A 76 30.59 -14.89 -2.38
C GLU A 76 31.11 -15.53 -1.09
N LYS A 77 30.90 -16.84 -0.92
CA LYS A 77 31.53 -17.60 0.16
C LYS A 77 33.05 -17.43 0.11
N GLY A 78 33.66 -17.14 1.26
CA GLY A 78 35.09 -16.84 1.38
C GLY A 78 35.45 -15.37 1.19
N SER A 79 34.50 -14.52 0.78
CA SER A 79 34.75 -13.07 0.68
C SER A 79 34.97 -12.47 2.08
N LEU A 80 35.87 -11.49 2.16
CA LEU A 80 36.05 -10.66 3.35
C LEU A 80 35.10 -9.47 3.28
N VAL A 81 34.23 -9.33 4.29
CA VAL A 81 33.25 -8.25 4.36
C VAL A 81 33.43 -7.44 5.64
N LEU A 82 33.15 -6.14 5.55
CA LEU A 82 33.14 -5.25 6.71
C LEU A 82 31.72 -5.15 7.29
N LEU A 83 31.60 -5.30 8.61
CA LEU A 83 30.31 -5.20 9.28
C LEU A 83 30.03 -3.75 9.71
N ALA A 84 28.91 -3.19 9.30
CA ALA A 84 28.50 -1.84 9.68
C ALA A 84 28.04 -1.81 11.15
N THR A 85 28.51 -0.83 11.91
CA THR A 85 28.18 -0.70 13.34
C THR A 85 26.87 0.06 13.62
N GLN A 86 26.31 0.72 12.61
CA GLN A 86 25.15 1.61 12.73
C GLN A 86 23.90 0.92 13.29
N ASN A 87 23.69 -0.35 12.95
CA ASN A 87 22.52 -1.15 13.35
C ASN A 87 22.86 -2.26 14.35
N LEU A 88 24.06 -2.23 14.95
CA LEU A 88 24.47 -3.21 15.94
C LEU A 88 23.97 -2.80 17.33
N LEU A 89 23.71 -3.79 18.17
CA LEU A 89 23.31 -3.58 19.56
C LEU A 89 24.36 -2.72 20.29
N THR A 90 23.89 -1.71 21.03
CA THR A 90 24.74 -0.73 21.75
C THR A 90 25.70 -1.39 22.74
N HIS A 91 25.32 -2.50 23.34
CA HIS A 91 26.17 -3.25 24.28
C HIS A 91 27.24 -4.10 23.59
N ALA A 92 27.10 -4.36 22.29
CA ALA A 92 28.07 -5.11 21.52
C ALA A 92 29.04 -4.17 20.78
N THR A 93 28.68 -2.90 20.64
CA THR A 93 29.56 -1.82 20.17
C THR A 93 30.17 -0.99 21.30
N SER A 94 29.83 -1.25 22.57
CA SER A 94 30.37 -0.52 23.72
C SER A 94 31.90 -0.66 23.86
N ALA A 95 32.47 -1.72 23.30
CA ALA A 95 33.93 -1.90 23.21
C ALA A 95 34.61 -0.81 22.36
N PHE A 96 33.87 -0.13 21.48
CA PHE A 96 34.38 0.91 20.57
C PHE A 96 34.20 2.34 21.11
N GLY A 97 33.74 2.51 22.35
CA GLY A 97 33.57 3.82 22.99
C GLY A 97 32.26 4.53 22.64
N THR A 98 32.28 5.87 22.69
CA THR A 98 31.08 6.68 22.39
C THR A 98 30.79 6.66 20.89
N SER A 99 29.50 6.68 20.51
CA SER A 99 29.06 6.56 19.10
C SER A 99 29.69 7.59 18.15
N LYS A 100 30.16 8.74 18.66
CA LYS A 100 30.82 9.80 17.88
C LYS A 100 32.25 9.44 17.45
N LEU A 101 32.94 8.59 18.19
CA LEU A 101 34.32 8.15 17.90
C LEU A 101 34.41 6.65 17.53
N ALA A 102 33.30 5.93 17.61
CA ALA A 102 33.25 4.53 17.22
C ALA A 102 33.49 4.37 15.70
N PRO A 103 34.25 3.35 15.27
CA PRO A 103 34.38 3.03 13.85
C PRO A 103 33.02 2.74 13.22
N ARG A 104 32.81 3.26 12.00
CA ARG A 104 31.59 3.01 11.21
C ARG A 104 31.48 1.55 10.74
N PHE A 105 32.63 0.90 10.57
CA PHE A 105 32.77 -0.48 10.15
C PHE A 105 33.77 -1.22 11.03
N ILE A 106 33.52 -2.49 11.30
CA ILE A 106 34.40 -3.37 12.06
C ILE A 106 34.76 -4.58 11.22
N GLY A 107 36.04 -4.97 11.30
CA GLY A 107 36.61 -6.26 10.92
C GLY A 107 36.34 -6.76 9.49
N PRO A 108 37.34 -7.24 8.75
CA PRO A 108 37.05 -8.17 7.68
C PRO A 108 36.60 -9.51 8.31
N HIS A 109 35.35 -9.88 8.09
CA HIS A 109 34.80 -11.18 8.46
C HIS A 109 34.60 -12.03 7.21
N THR A 110 34.88 -13.32 7.32
CA THR A 110 34.75 -14.25 6.19
C THR A 110 33.29 -14.66 6.03
N VAL A 111 32.76 -14.63 4.82
CA VAL A 111 31.45 -15.21 4.51
C VAL A 111 31.55 -16.74 4.51
N LEU A 112 30.87 -17.40 5.43
CA LEU A 112 30.80 -18.87 5.53
C LEU A 112 29.74 -19.44 4.60
N GLU A 113 28.56 -18.82 4.54
CA GLU A 113 27.42 -19.26 3.75
C GLU A 113 26.54 -18.09 3.30
N ARG A 114 25.91 -18.23 2.14
CA ARG A 114 24.92 -17.28 1.59
C ARG A 114 23.56 -17.96 1.50
N HIS A 115 22.54 -17.32 2.07
CA HIS A 115 21.14 -17.71 2.05
C HIS A 115 20.31 -16.53 1.52
N GLY A 116 20.29 -16.36 0.19
CA GLY A 116 19.67 -15.21 -0.48
C GLY A 116 20.37 -13.90 -0.11
N ASN A 117 19.69 -13.06 0.69
CA ASN A 117 20.23 -11.80 1.21
C ASN A 117 20.81 -11.93 2.63
N ALA A 118 20.74 -13.12 3.24
CA ALA A 118 21.35 -13.39 4.53
C ALA A 118 22.71 -14.09 4.35
N TYR A 119 23.70 -13.67 5.14
CA TYR A 119 25.08 -14.13 5.06
C TYR A 119 25.55 -14.55 6.44
N THR A 120 26.01 -15.79 6.56
CA THR A 120 26.65 -16.28 7.78
C THR A 120 28.12 -15.85 7.76
N LEU A 121 28.55 -15.10 8.77
CA LEU A 121 29.91 -14.60 8.89
C LEU A 121 30.70 -15.38 9.94
N ASP A 122 31.99 -15.55 9.70
CA ASP A 122 32.95 -16.03 10.68
C ASP A 122 33.24 -14.89 11.69
N LEU A 123 32.51 -14.94 12.80
CA LEU A 123 32.64 -13.99 13.89
C LEU A 123 33.45 -14.57 15.04
N PRO A 124 34.31 -13.75 15.69
CA PRO A 124 35.02 -14.20 16.87
C PRO A 124 34.02 -14.44 18.02
N SER A 125 34.26 -15.49 18.80
CA SER A 125 33.33 -15.97 19.85
C SER A 125 33.08 -14.98 20.99
N ASN A 126 33.93 -13.96 21.15
CA ASN A 126 33.75 -12.87 22.10
C ASN A 126 32.68 -11.86 21.66
N MET A 127 32.37 -11.79 20.37
CA MET A 127 31.28 -11.00 19.82
C MET A 127 29.99 -11.82 19.97
N ARG A 128 29.16 -11.46 20.96
CA ARG A 128 27.85 -12.07 21.23
C ARG A 128 26.79 -11.71 20.16
N PHE A 129 27.20 -11.66 18.89
CA PHE A 129 26.32 -11.41 17.76
C PHE A 129 25.76 -12.72 17.21
N HIS A 130 24.60 -12.61 16.59
CA HIS A 130 24.13 -13.68 15.72
C HIS A 130 25.03 -13.73 14.47
N PRO A 131 25.50 -14.92 14.04
CA PRO A 131 26.46 -15.02 12.93
C PRO A 131 25.83 -14.73 11.55
N ALA A 132 24.50 -14.82 11.40
CA ALA A 132 23.83 -14.48 10.16
C ALA A 132 23.40 -13.00 10.12
N PHE A 133 23.79 -12.30 9.06
CA PHE A 133 23.51 -10.90 8.81
C PHE A 133 22.77 -10.70 7.50
N PHE A 134 21.84 -9.77 7.48
CA PHE A 134 21.11 -9.43 6.27
C PHE A 134 21.80 -8.28 5.53
N VAL A 135 22.03 -8.46 4.23
CA VAL A 135 22.39 -7.39 3.33
C VAL A 135 21.07 -6.87 2.76
N GLY A 136 20.57 -5.79 3.37
CA GLY A 136 19.24 -5.24 3.09
C GLY A 136 18.87 -4.01 3.92
N TYR A 137 18.57 -2.92 3.22
CA TYR A 137 18.06 -1.60 3.65
C TYR A 137 18.97 -0.62 4.42
N SER A 138 18.72 0.66 4.11
CA SER A 138 18.93 1.89 4.91
C SER A 138 17.63 2.26 5.62
#